data_AF-A0A812NTT3-F1
#
_entry.id   AF-A0A812NTT3-F1
#
_cell.length_a   1.000
_cell.length_b   1.000
_cell.length_c   1.000
_cell.angle_alpha   90.00
_cell.angle_beta   90.00
_cell.angle_gamma   90.00
#
_symmetry.space_group_name_H-M   'P 1'
#
loop_
_entity.id
_entity.type
_entity.pdbx_description
1 polymer ?
#
loop_
_entity_poly.entity_id
_entity_poly.type
_entity_poly.pdbx_seq_one_letter_code
_entity_poly.pdbx_strand_id
1 'polypeptide(L)'
;MDEAARHLKEGKLVKGADLEVIFTDPGPVGLAFFPDDDAPARVRKVRRERRDYWERQRMREGAEILAVGNTPTAHMTATDILPLLNDRPLRLQFKIGPVPVEDDINSVDGRGMTSLARALEVGDEEVALEIMQDPSFTAINVQDATGKTALHWAALGGLERACAEILSLPEFHQVDAEDRAGKTAYEEAWEMGQME
;
A
#
# COMPACT_ATOMS: atom_id res chain seq x y z
N MET A 1 20.65 -22.73 3.64
CA MET A 1 20.72 -23.14 2.22
C MET A 1 19.33 -23.55 1.80
N ASP A 2 18.72 -22.68 1.01
CA ASP A 2 17.31 -22.60 0.64
C ASP A 2 16.67 -23.90 0.15
N GLU A 3 15.65 -24.35 0.86
CA GLU A 3 14.67 -25.32 0.37
C GLU A 3 14.06 -24.85 -0.97
N ALA A 4 13.88 -23.53 -1.11
CA ALA A 4 13.46 -22.88 -2.35
C ALA A 4 14.41 -23.11 -3.54
N ALA A 5 15.72 -22.96 -3.35
CA ALA A 5 16.72 -23.13 -4.39
C ALA A 5 16.79 -24.60 -4.89
N ARG A 6 16.44 -25.56 -4.01
CA ARG A 6 16.34 -26.97 -4.37
C ARG A 6 15.08 -27.27 -5.19
N HIS A 7 13.93 -26.75 -4.78
CA HIS A 7 12.68 -26.93 -5.52
C HIS A 7 12.73 -26.31 -6.93
N LEU A 8 13.37 -25.13 -7.07
CA LEU A 8 13.56 -24.44 -8.35
C LEU A 8 14.43 -25.22 -9.34
N LYS A 9 15.55 -25.81 -8.89
CA LYS A 9 16.40 -26.64 -9.76
C LYS A 9 15.69 -27.88 -10.31
N GLU A 10 14.66 -28.37 -9.60
CA GLU A 10 13.86 -29.52 -10.02
C GLU A 10 12.66 -29.13 -10.92
N GLY A 11 12.53 -27.85 -11.29
CA GLY A 11 11.39 -27.34 -12.08
C GLY A 11 10.05 -27.43 -11.31
N LYS A 12 10.10 -27.59 -9.99
CA LYS A 12 8.94 -27.65 -9.12
C LYS A 12 8.70 -26.25 -8.54
N LEU A 13 7.44 -25.84 -8.53
CA LEU A 13 7.00 -24.66 -7.79
C LEU A 13 7.56 -24.70 -6.37
N VAL A 14 8.19 -23.61 -5.95
CA VAL A 14 8.68 -23.47 -4.59
C VAL A 14 7.49 -23.47 -3.65
N LYS A 15 7.49 -24.39 -2.68
CA LYS A 15 6.57 -24.32 -1.55
C LYS A 15 6.87 -23.03 -0.78
N GLY A 16 5.97 -22.05 -0.84
CA GLY A 16 6.17 -20.71 -0.28
C GLY A 16 6.45 -19.59 -1.28
N ALA A 17 6.38 -19.85 -2.59
CA ALA A 17 6.16 -18.79 -3.56
C ALA A 17 4.70 -18.33 -3.46
N ASP A 18 4.48 -17.08 -3.08
CA ASP A 18 3.13 -16.57 -2.87
C ASP A 18 2.42 -16.26 -4.20
N LEU A 19 3.18 -16.07 -5.29
CA LEU A 19 2.61 -15.86 -6.63
C LEU A 19 3.58 -16.24 -7.78
N GLU A 20 3.05 -16.89 -8.83
CA GLU A 20 3.71 -17.09 -10.13
C GLU A 20 2.98 -16.26 -11.20
N VAL A 21 3.72 -15.48 -11.99
CA VAL A 21 3.17 -14.72 -13.13
C VAL A 21 3.86 -15.15 -14.42
N ILE A 22 3.06 -15.43 -15.45
CA ILE A 22 3.54 -15.86 -16.77
C ILE A 22 3.16 -14.80 -17.81
N PHE A 23 4.16 -14.24 -18.50
CA PHE A 23 3.97 -13.32 -19.62
C PHE A 23 4.19 -14.08 -20.94
N THR A 24 3.16 -14.15 -21.75
CA THR A 24 3.19 -14.75 -23.10
C THR A 24 3.57 -13.76 -24.19
N ASP A 25 3.37 -12.47 -23.93
CA ASP A 25 3.78 -11.36 -24.79
C ASP A 25 5.09 -10.73 -24.30
N PRO A 26 5.73 -9.81 -25.05
CA PRO A 26 6.80 -8.96 -24.52
C PRO A 26 6.35 -8.15 -23.28
N GLY A 27 6.35 -8.76 -22.10
CA GLY A 27 6.19 -8.12 -20.79
C GLY A 27 7.50 -8.20 -20.00
N PRO A 28 7.77 -7.32 -19.01
CA PRO A 28 6.99 -6.19 -18.54
C PRO A 28 7.75 -4.89 -18.81
N VAL A 29 7.36 -4.13 -19.84
CA VAL A 29 7.84 -2.74 -19.98
C VAL A 29 7.21 -1.94 -18.84
N GLY A 30 7.90 -1.83 -17.71
CA GLY A 30 7.45 -1.01 -16.58
C GLY A 30 7.69 -1.52 -15.16
N LEU A 31 8.33 -2.66 -14.96
CA LEU A 31 8.86 -3.04 -13.65
C LEU A 31 10.29 -2.50 -13.51
N ALA A 32 10.53 -1.63 -12.53
CA ALA A 32 11.88 -1.26 -12.12
C ALA A 32 12.30 -2.16 -10.96
N PHE A 33 13.26 -3.02 -11.22
CA PHE A 33 13.93 -3.83 -10.21
C PHE A 33 15.14 -3.05 -9.71
N PHE A 34 15.29 -2.93 -8.38
CA PHE A 34 16.55 -2.50 -7.77
C PHE A 34 17.06 -3.63 -6.89
N PRO A 35 18.05 -4.35 -7.38
CA PRO A 35 19.11 -4.86 -6.54
C PRO A 35 20.18 -3.76 -6.49
N ASP A 36 20.21 -3.03 -5.38
CA ASP A 36 21.49 -2.49 -4.92
C ASP A 36 22.40 -3.69 -4.54
N ASP A 37 23.66 -3.48 -4.17
CA ASP A 37 24.68 -4.53 -3.89
C ASP A 37 24.27 -5.62 -2.86
N ASP A 38 23.08 -5.52 -2.29
CA ASP A 38 22.47 -6.47 -1.37
C ASP A 38 21.44 -7.38 -2.07
N ALA A 39 21.81 -8.66 -2.21
CA ALA A 39 20.87 -9.72 -2.52
C ALA A 39 19.94 -9.99 -1.31
N PRO A 40 18.65 -10.33 -1.50
CA PRO A 40 17.98 -10.75 -2.73
C PRO A 40 17.30 -9.61 -3.51
N ALA A 41 17.14 -9.80 -4.84
CA ALA A 41 16.52 -8.82 -5.73
C ALA A 41 15.05 -8.54 -5.39
N ARG A 42 14.66 -7.26 -5.39
CA ARG A 42 13.32 -6.80 -5.04
C ARG A 42 12.70 -5.91 -6.13
N VAL A 43 11.37 -5.92 -6.21
CA VAL A 43 10.61 -4.95 -6.99
C VAL A 43 10.74 -3.58 -6.31
N ARG A 44 11.18 -2.52 -7.00
CA ARG A 44 11.20 -1.17 -6.43
C ARG A 44 10.08 -0.30 -6.95
N LYS A 45 9.77 -0.41 -8.25
CA LYS A 45 8.74 0.45 -8.84
C LYS A 45 7.91 -0.28 -9.85
N VAL A 46 6.62 0.01 -9.83
CA VAL A 46 5.66 -0.44 -10.83
C VAL A 46 5.16 0.76 -11.64
N ARG A 47 5.23 0.70 -12.97
CA ARG A 47 4.66 1.76 -13.82
C ARG A 47 3.16 1.90 -13.59
N ARG A 48 2.74 3.13 -13.31
CA ARG A 48 1.35 3.50 -13.00
C ARG A 48 0.34 3.08 -14.08
N GLU A 49 0.75 3.10 -15.34
CA GLU A 49 -0.08 2.72 -16.50
C GLU A 49 -0.61 1.28 -16.45
N ARG A 50 0.00 0.39 -15.64
CA ARG A 50 -0.45 -0.99 -15.46
C ARG A 50 -0.71 -1.32 -13.99
N ARG A 51 -0.87 -0.31 -13.13
CA ARG A 51 -1.09 -0.46 -11.68
C ARG A 51 -2.19 -1.48 -11.39
N ASP A 52 -3.36 -1.33 -11.99
CA ASP A 52 -4.52 -2.21 -11.74
C ASP A 52 -4.24 -3.68 -12.10
N TYR A 53 -3.46 -3.92 -13.18
CA TYR A 53 -3.04 -5.27 -13.55
C TYR A 53 -2.16 -5.88 -12.47
N TRP A 54 -1.21 -5.12 -11.95
CA TRP A 54 -0.29 -5.57 -10.92
C TRP A 54 -0.97 -5.73 -9.55
N GLU A 55 -1.91 -4.86 -9.22
CA GLU A 55 -2.75 -4.95 -8.02
C GLU A 55 -3.63 -6.21 -8.05
N ARG A 56 -4.25 -6.53 -9.20
CA ARG A 56 -5.00 -7.80 -9.37
C ARG A 56 -4.12 -9.03 -9.19
N GLN A 57 -2.86 -8.94 -9.63
CA GLN A 57 -1.86 -9.99 -9.40
C GLN A 57 -1.25 -9.91 -8.00
N ARG A 58 -1.65 -8.97 -7.12
CA ARG A 58 -1.07 -8.78 -5.78
C ARG A 58 0.44 -8.50 -5.79
N MET A 59 0.98 -8.00 -6.90
CA MET A 59 2.38 -7.59 -7.02
C MET A 59 2.53 -6.15 -6.50
N ARG A 60 3.50 -5.93 -5.60
CA ARG A 60 3.76 -4.63 -4.98
C ARG A 60 5.24 -4.27 -5.01
N GLU A 61 5.54 -3.00 -4.80
CA GLU A 61 6.88 -2.53 -4.48
C GLU A 61 7.37 -3.23 -3.19
N GLY A 62 8.66 -3.55 -3.10
CA GLY A 62 9.29 -4.33 -2.04
C GLY A 62 9.19 -5.87 -2.18
N ALA A 63 8.38 -6.40 -3.10
CA ALA A 63 8.24 -7.85 -3.30
C ALA A 63 9.58 -8.49 -3.69
N GLU A 64 9.92 -9.60 -3.03
CA GLU A 64 11.20 -10.31 -3.25
C GLU A 64 11.07 -11.28 -4.41
N ILE A 65 11.94 -11.16 -5.42
CA ILE A 65 11.96 -12.07 -6.55
C ILE A 65 12.68 -13.34 -6.11
N LEU A 66 11.94 -14.45 -6.12
CA LEU A 66 12.48 -15.77 -5.79
C LEU A 66 13.15 -16.40 -7.00
N ALA A 67 12.55 -16.25 -8.19
CA ALA A 67 13.09 -16.77 -9.43
C ALA A 67 12.60 -16.05 -10.68
N VAL A 68 13.44 -16.07 -11.71
CA VAL A 68 13.10 -15.71 -13.09
C VAL A 68 13.31 -16.93 -13.97
N GLY A 69 12.25 -17.42 -14.61
CA GLY A 69 12.25 -18.70 -15.30
C GLY A 69 12.51 -19.86 -14.33
N ASN A 70 13.58 -20.61 -14.58
CA ASN A 70 14.06 -21.69 -13.70
C ASN A 70 15.27 -21.27 -12.84
N THR A 71 15.58 -19.96 -12.82
CA THR A 71 16.80 -19.44 -12.21
C THR A 71 16.48 -18.75 -10.89
N PRO A 72 16.95 -19.28 -9.74
CA PRO A 72 16.80 -18.62 -8.45
C PRO A 72 17.57 -17.31 -8.39
N THR A 73 16.95 -16.25 -7.90
CA THR A 73 17.53 -14.90 -7.85
C THR A 73 18.04 -14.49 -6.47
N ALA A 74 18.06 -15.41 -5.50
CA ALA A 74 18.45 -15.15 -4.10
C ALA A 74 19.87 -14.57 -3.91
N HIS A 75 20.77 -14.79 -4.88
CA HIS A 75 22.14 -14.27 -4.86
C HIS A 75 22.48 -13.45 -6.11
N MET A 76 21.48 -13.10 -6.93
CA MET A 76 21.69 -12.44 -8.21
C MET A 76 21.51 -10.93 -8.09
N THR A 77 22.39 -10.20 -8.77
CA THR A 77 22.31 -8.74 -8.89
C THR A 77 21.47 -8.32 -10.10
N ALA A 78 21.31 -7.02 -10.34
CA ALA A 78 20.48 -6.49 -11.44
C ALA A 78 21.04 -6.95 -12.77
N THR A 79 22.35 -6.83 -12.89
CA THR A 79 23.09 -7.16 -14.09
C THR A 79 22.89 -8.62 -14.49
N ASP A 80 22.75 -9.51 -13.51
CA ASP A 80 22.53 -10.94 -13.74
C ASP A 80 21.06 -11.26 -14.11
N ILE A 81 20.11 -10.48 -13.57
CA ILE A 81 18.67 -10.69 -13.78
C ILE A 81 18.17 -10.06 -15.08
N LEU A 82 18.70 -8.89 -15.46
CA LEU A 82 18.25 -8.14 -16.64
C LEU A 82 18.20 -8.99 -17.93
N PRO A 83 19.21 -9.83 -18.25
CA PRO A 83 19.15 -10.71 -19.42
C PRO A 83 18.01 -11.73 -19.36
N LEU A 84 17.72 -12.29 -18.18
CA LEU A 84 16.69 -13.31 -17.97
C LEU A 84 15.27 -12.77 -18.21
N LEU A 85 15.07 -11.46 -18.05
CA LEU A 85 13.80 -10.79 -18.31
C LEU A 85 13.46 -10.71 -19.80
N ASN A 86 14.40 -10.99 -20.70
CA ASN A 86 14.17 -10.97 -22.15
C ASN A 86 13.64 -12.29 -22.70
N ASP A 87 13.75 -13.40 -21.96
CA ASP A 87 13.28 -14.71 -22.41
C ASP A 87 11.76 -14.83 -22.36
N ARG A 88 11.18 -15.56 -23.31
CA ARG A 88 9.73 -15.78 -23.42
C ARG A 88 9.36 -17.26 -23.54
N PRO A 89 8.27 -17.72 -22.90
CA PRO A 89 7.39 -16.98 -21.99
C PRO A 89 8.11 -16.62 -20.67
N LEU A 90 7.98 -15.37 -20.22
CA LEU A 90 8.67 -14.91 -19.02
C LEU A 90 7.89 -15.41 -17.80
N ARG A 91 8.55 -16.18 -16.94
CA ARG A 91 7.98 -16.63 -15.66
C ARG A 91 8.66 -15.87 -14.53
N LEU A 92 7.87 -15.23 -13.69
CA LEU A 92 8.35 -14.57 -12.47
C LEU A 92 7.73 -15.26 -11.27
N GLN A 93 8.58 -15.66 -10.32
CA GLN A 93 8.15 -16.10 -8.99
C GLN A 93 8.65 -15.08 -7.98
N PHE A 94 7.74 -14.63 -7.12
CA PHE A 94 8.09 -13.73 -6.05
C PHE A 94 7.38 -14.13 -4.76
N LYS A 95 8.06 -13.81 -3.66
CA LYS A 95 7.47 -13.83 -2.34
C LYS A 95 6.76 -12.50 -2.17
N ILE A 96 5.48 -12.57 -1.81
CA ILE A 96 4.80 -11.38 -1.33
C ILE A 96 5.46 -11.12 0.02
N GLY A 97 6.36 -10.12 0.04
CA GLY A 97 6.91 -9.66 1.30
C GLY A 97 5.76 -9.28 2.23
N PRO A 98 5.93 -9.36 3.57
CA PRO A 98 5.05 -8.59 4.44
C PRO A 98 5.03 -7.17 3.90
N VAL A 99 3.82 -6.63 3.76
CA VAL A 99 3.54 -5.30 3.22
C VAL A 99 4.67 -4.37 3.66
N PRO A 100 5.44 -3.77 2.74
CA PRO A 100 6.47 -2.83 3.15
C PRO A 100 5.76 -1.77 3.99
N VAL A 101 6.23 -1.57 5.21
CA VAL A 101 5.70 -0.59 6.20
C VAL A 101 5.96 0.87 5.76
N GLU A 102 5.83 1.14 4.46
CA GLU A 102 5.45 2.44 3.92
C GLU A 102 3.91 2.48 3.69
N ASP A 103 3.26 1.32 3.55
CA ASP A 103 1.80 1.09 3.52
C ASP A 103 1.30 0.57 4.90
N ASP A 104 1.88 1.02 6.02
CA ASP A 104 1.16 0.89 7.29
C ASP A 104 -0.12 1.72 7.14
N ILE A 105 -1.29 1.12 7.36
CA ILE A 105 -2.58 1.82 7.30
C ILE A 105 -2.61 3.02 8.29
N ASN A 106 -1.69 3.00 9.27
CA ASN A 106 -1.45 4.04 10.26
C ASN A 106 -0.38 5.07 9.87
N SER A 107 0.37 4.84 8.78
CA SER A 107 1.38 5.78 8.29
C SER A 107 0.74 7.09 7.85
N VAL A 108 1.53 8.15 7.96
CA VAL A 108 1.17 9.48 7.49
C VAL A 108 1.98 9.86 6.27
N ASP A 109 1.37 10.63 5.37
CA ASP A 109 2.05 11.17 4.20
C ASP A 109 2.85 12.44 4.52
N GLY A 110 3.43 13.09 3.51
CA GLY A 110 4.21 14.32 3.68
C GLY A 110 3.43 15.53 4.22
N ARG A 111 2.09 15.46 4.28
CA ARG A 111 1.22 16.46 4.95
C ARG A 111 0.82 16.03 6.37
N GLY A 112 1.35 14.91 6.87
CA GLY A 112 0.95 14.33 8.16
C GLY A 112 -0.41 13.63 8.13
N MET A 113 -0.98 13.38 6.95
CA MET A 113 -2.32 12.80 6.82
C MET A 113 -2.24 11.28 6.71
N THR A 114 -3.11 10.60 7.46
CA THR A 114 -3.32 9.15 7.35
C THR A 114 -4.09 8.81 6.06
N SER A 115 -4.07 7.53 5.68
CA SER A 115 -4.90 7.01 4.59
C SER A 115 -6.38 7.33 4.79
N LEU A 116 -6.87 7.28 6.05
CA LEU A 116 -8.24 7.66 6.39
C LEU A 116 -8.50 9.15 6.14
N ALA A 117 -7.64 10.04 6.66
CA ALA A 117 -7.80 11.48 6.47
C ALA A 117 -7.79 11.86 4.98
N ARG A 118 -7.06 11.11 4.15
CA ARG A 118 -7.08 11.29 2.68
C ARG A 118 -8.39 10.88 2.03
N ALA A 119 -8.96 9.74 2.42
CA ALA A 119 -10.26 9.32 1.92
C ALA A 119 -11.34 10.37 2.25
N LEU A 120 -11.31 10.89 3.48
CA LEU A 120 -12.22 11.94 3.95
C LEU A 120 -12.00 13.29 3.23
N GLU A 121 -10.76 13.71 2.99
CA GLU A 121 -10.43 14.94 2.21
C GLU A 121 -11.03 14.90 0.80
N VAL A 122 -11.01 13.73 0.15
CA VAL A 122 -11.51 13.55 -1.23
C VAL A 122 -13.02 13.31 -1.27
N GLY A 123 -13.65 13.01 -0.13
CA GLY A 123 -15.08 12.69 -0.04
C GLY A 123 -15.40 11.21 -0.31
N ASP A 124 -14.41 10.33 -0.27
CA ASP A 124 -14.59 8.89 -0.50
C ASP A 124 -15.01 8.19 0.81
N GLU A 125 -16.29 8.36 1.15
CA GLU A 125 -16.87 7.85 2.39
C GLU A 125 -16.84 6.32 2.48
N GLU A 126 -16.96 5.61 1.37
CA GLU A 126 -16.96 4.13 1.34
C GLU A 126 -15.58 3.59 1.71
N VAL A 127 -14.51 4.12 1.11
CA VAL A 127 -13.13 3.76 1.46
C VAL A 127 -12.80 4.16 2.89
N ALA A 128 -13.30 5.30 3.36
CA ALA A 128 -13.08 5.74 4.74
C ALA A 128 -13.68 4.73 5.75
N LEU A 129 -14.89 4.24 5.50
CA LEU A 129 -15.54 3.24 6.35
C LEU A 129 -14.81 1.89 6.31
N GLU A 130 -14.34 1.46 5.13
CA GLU A 130 -13.52 0.24 5.01
C GLU A 130 -12.24 0.33 5.86
N ILE A 131 -11.56 1.48 5.86
CA ILE A 131 -10.36 1.71 6.67
C ILE A 131 -10.67 1.68 8.17
N MET A 132 -11.79 2.29 8.60
CA MET A 132 -12.19 2.28 10.02
C MET A 132 -12.54 0.89 10.53
N GLN A 133 -13.04 0.01 9.66
CA GLN A 133 -13.37 -1.38 10.00
C GLN A 133 -12.15 -2.32 9.99
N ASP A 134 -11.00 -1.87 9.48
CA ASP A 134 -9.78 -2.68 9.52
C ASP A 134 -9.23 -2.76 10.96
N PRO A 135 -9.11 -3.96 11.55
CA PRO A 135 -8.63 -4.12 12.92
C PRO A 135 -7.17 -3.70 13.12
N SER A 136 -6.42 -3.47 12.04
CA SER A 136 -5.04 -2.99 12.06
C SER A 136 -4.96 -1.46 12.13
N PHE A 137 -6.08 -0.75 11.93
CA PHE A 137 -6.12 0.70 11.99
C PHE A 137 -6.25 1.19 13.44
N THR A 138 -5.31 2.02 13.84
CA THR A 138 -5.16 2.59 15.20
C THR A 138 -4.88 4.10 15.16
N ALA A 139 -4.63 4.67 13.99
CA ALA A 139 -4.26 6.07 13.78
C ALA A 139 -5.47 7.04 13.69
N ILE A 140 -6.62 6.69 14.27
CA ILE A 140 -7.85 7.50 14.23
C ILE A 140 -7.69 8.89 14.88
N ASN A 141 -6.80 9.00 15.86
CA ASN A 141 -6.52 10.23 16.60
C ASN A 141 -5.30 11.02 16.04
N VAL A 142 -4.77 10.65 14.87
CA VAL A 142 -3.65 11.40 14.28
C VAL A 142 -4.14 12.74 13.75
N GLN A 143 -3.39 13.79 14.07
CA GLN A 143 -3.56 15.12 13.49
C GLN A 143 -2.57 15.32 12.34
N ASP A 144 -3.05 15.97 11.28
CA ASP A 144 -2.19 16.34 10.17
C ASP A 144 -1.32 17.57 10.47
N ALA A 145 -0.53 18.00 9.48
CA ALA A 145 0.33 19.16 9.59
C ALA A 145 -0.43 20.48 9.83
N THR A 146 -1.75 20.52 9.64
CA THR A 146 -2.62 21.66 9.95
C THR A 146 -3.32 21.53 11.31
N GLY A 147 -3.11 20.42 12.03
CA GLY A 147 -3.78 20.12 13.29
C GLY A 147 -5.14 19.47 13.13
N LYS A 148 -5.57 19.16 11.89
CA LYS A 148 -6.89 18.57 11.63
C LYS A 148 -6.88 17.08 11.89
N THR A 149 -7.95 16.60 12.51
CA THR A 149 -8.22 15.17 12.77
C THR A 149 -9.06 14.57 11.64
N ALA A 150 -9.25 13.25 11.65
CA ALA A 150 -10.21 12.60 10.75
C ALA A 150 -11.61 13.22 10.84
N LEU A 151 -12.07 13.61 12.05
CA LEU A 151 -13.38 14.23 12.25
C LEU A 151 -13.49 15.62 11.58
N HIS A 152 -12.42 16.42 11.58
CA HIS A 152 -12.41 17.71 10.85
C HIS A 152 -12.63 17.50 9.36
N TRP A 153 -11.91 16.55 8.75
CA TRP A 153 -12.04 16.25 7.33
C TRP A 153 -13.42 15.70 6.98
N ALA A 154 -13.98 14.82 7.81
CA ALA A 154 -15.33 14.30 7.63
C ALA A 154 -16.39 15.42 7.72
N ALA A 155 -16.28 16.30 8.71
CA ALA A 155 -17.19 17.43 8.91
C ALA A 155 -17.10 18.46 7.79
N LEU A 156 -15.89 18.77 7.32
CA LEU A 156 -15.65 19.68 6.21
C LEU A 156 -16.20 19.15 4.88
N GLY A 157 -16.17 17.83 4.70
CA GLY A 157 -16.74 17.15 3.53
C GLY A 157 -18.25 16.88 3.61
N GLY A 158 -18.92 17.15 4.73
CA GLY A 158 -20.33 16.79 4.94
C GLY A 158 -20.58 15.27 4.96
N LEU A 159 -19.59 14.49 5.40
CA LEU A 159 -19.62 13.02 5.38
C LEU A 159 -20.29 12.47 6.65
N GLU A 160 -21.62 12.59 6.72
CA GLU A 160 -22.42 12.24 7.91
C GLU A 160 -22.14 10.82 8.44
N ARG A 161 -22.03 9.82 7.56
CA ARG A 161 -21.83 8.43 8.01
C ARG A 161 -20.43 8.23 8.53
N ALA A 162 -19.43 8.85 7.90
CA ALA A 162 -18.08 8.85 8.43
C ALA A 162 -18.00 9.56 9.79
N CYS A 163 -18.66 10.71 9.96
CA CYS A 163 -18.74 11.39 11.25
C CYS A 163 -19.34 10.49 12.33
N ALA A 164 -20.47 9.85 12.04
CA ALA A 164 -21.13 8.93 12.96
C ALA A 164 -20.24 7.74 13.33
N GLU A 165 -19.58 7.14 12.34
CA GLU A 165 -18.67 6.00 12.57
C GLU A 165 -17.49 6.42 13.46
N ILE A 166 -16.81 7.53 13.12
CA ILE A 166 -15.68 8.06 13.91
C ILE A 166 -16.07 8.32 15.36
N LEU A 167 -17.25 8.92 15.59
CA LEU A 167 -17.75 9.19 16.93
C LEU A 167 -18.18 7.93 17.70
N SER A 168 -18.51 6.86 16.98
CA SER A 168 -18.86 5.57 17.58
C SER A 168 -17.63 4.73 17.98
N LEU A 169 -16.45 5.04 17.43
CA LEU A 169 -15.21 4.33 17.73
C LEU A 169 -14.77 4.62 19.18
N PRO A 170 -14.66 3.60 20.04
CA PRO A 170 -14.26 3.80 21.44
C PRO A 170 -12.81 4.31 21.59
N GLU A 171 -11.96 4.09 20.58
CA GLU A 171 -10.59 4.57 20.53
C GLU A 171 -10.51 6.07 20.20
N PHE A 172 -11.55 6.65 19.60
CA PHE A 172 -11.55 8.06 19.22
C PHE A 172 -11.87 8.96 20.43
N HIS A 173 -10.98 9.92 20.69
CA HIS A 173 -11.10 10.83 21.84
C HIS A 173 -10.69 12.27 21.51
N GLN A 174 -10.72 12.65 20.23
CA GLN A 174 -10.36 13.99 19.73
C GLN A 174 -11.57 14.76 19.18
N VAL A 175 -12.73 14.60 19.83
CA VAL A 175 -13.97 15.29 19.42
C VAL A 175 -13.86 16.82 19.53
N ASP A 176 -13.24 17.31 20.61
CA ASP A 176 -13.02 18.74 20.88
C ASP A 176 -11.60 19.19 20.51
N ALA A 177 -10.89 18.43 19.66
CA ALA A 177 -9.57 18.85 19.21
C ALA A 177 -9.68 20.10 18.35
N GLU A 178 -8.82 21.08 18.61
CA GLU A 178 -8.69 22.28 17.80
C GLU A 178 -7.59 22.11 16.75
N ASP A 179 -7.86 22.55 15.53
CA ASP A 179 -6.83 22.69 14.51
C ASP A 179 -5.91 23.90 14.78
N ARG A 180 -4.93 24.17 13.89
CA ARG A 180 -4.03 25.32 14.05
C ARG A 180 -4.72 26.69 13.92
N ALA A 181 -5.94 26.75 13.40
CA ALA A 181 -6.75 27.96 13.39
C ALA A 181 -7.56 28.12 14.68
N GLY A 182 -7.47 27.18 15.62
CA GLY A 182 -8.23 27.17 16.88
C GLY A 182 -9.67 26.74 16.67
N LYS A 183 -9.96 25.97 15.60
CA LYS A 183 -11.31 25.54 15.26
C LYS A 183 -11.49 24.06 15.55
N THR A 184 -12.63 23.71 16.11
CA THR A 184 -13.10 22.33 16.23
C THR A 184 -13.73 21.84 14.93
N ALA A 185 -13.89 20.52 14.79
CA ALA A 185 -14.57 19.93 13.64
C ALA A 185 -16.01 20.46 13.47
N TYR A 186 -16.72 20.72 14.57
CA TYR A 186 -18.06 21.30 14.56
C TYR A 186 -18.06 22.74 14.03
N GLU A 187 -17.12 23.57 14.46
CA GLU A 187 -17.01 24.96 14.01
C GLU A 187 -16.65 25.05 12.53
N GLU A 188 -15.84 24.12 12.02
CA GLU A 188 -15.56 24.03 10.58
C GLU A 188 -16.79 23.62 9.76
N ALA A 189 -17.54 22.61 10.21
CA ALA A 189 -18.80 22.22 9.58
C ALA A 189 -19.79 23.40 9.54
N TRP A 190 -19.87 24.17 10.62
CA TRP A 190 -20.73 25.35 10.71
C TRP A 190 -20.36 26.41 9.67
N GLU A 191 -19.07 26.73 9.52
CA GLU A 191 -18.61 27.71 8.52
C GLU A 191 -18.83 27.24 7.07
N MET A 192 -18.74 25.94 6.82
CA MET A 192 -18.95 25.33 5.50
C MET A 192 -20.43 25.05 5.20
N GLY A 193 -21.34 25.27 6.17
CA GLY A 193 -22.78 25.04 6.01
C GLY A 193 -23.20 23.57 6.04
N GLN A 194 -22.37 22.70 6.62
CA GLN A 194 -22.57 21.25 6.71
C GLN A 194 -23.15 20.88 8.09
N MET A 195 -24.43 21.21 8.34
CA MET A 195 -25.04 21.11 9.68
C MET A 195 -25.93 19.87 9.91
N GLU A 196 -26.02 18.95 8.94
CA GLU A 196 -26.91 17.78 9.03
C GLU A 196 -26.25 16.58 9.76
#